data_AF-A0A934K402-F1
#
_entry.id   AF-A0A934K402-F1
#
_cell.length_a   1.000
_cell.length_b   1.000
_cell.length_c   1.000
_cell.angle_alpha   90.00
_cell.angle_beta   90.00
_cell.angle_gamma   90.00
#
_symmetry.space_group_name_H-M   'P 1'
#
loop_
_entity.id
_entity.type
_entity.pdbx_description
1 polymer ?
#
loop_
_entity_poly.entity_id
_entity_poly.type
_entity_poly.pdbx_seq_one_letter_code
_entity_poly.pdbx_strand_id
1 'polypeptide(L)'
;MATSSPDPSPRSPRERLFSYLGSGKNIAGSGLALAALGLHFAGFAGPFWPAVVVAMYAIGVLVVPRHRPPGLGATLDVGEIRKALDRTVRMGEGRLPSDVQAKVAEIRQEVLDILPSANQFSAGSEDLYVIQRTATDYLPATLEAYLALPYAYATTRVLEGGKTPLDLLRAQLQLLDEKLDEITDAVHRQDSDRLLANGRFLEERFGKASGGLDLPPPQ
;
A
#
# COMPACT_ATOMS: atom_id res chain seq x y z
N MET A 1 36.78 6.26 -47.14
CA MET A 1 36.68 7.72 -46.96
C MET A 1 35.51 7.98 -46.02
N ALA A 2 35.66 8.94 -45.10
CA ALA A 2 35.07 9.00 -43.77
C ALA A 2 33.53 9.01 -43.64
N THR A 3 33.10 8.46 -42.49
CA THR A 3 31.81 8.49 -41.81
C THR A 3 31.38 9.90 -41.38
N SER A 4 30.07 10.16 -41.27
CA SER A 4 29.47 11.02 -40.24
C SER A 4 27.95 10.80 -40.16
N SER A 5 27.52 10.04 -39.14
CA SER A 5 26.14 9.95 -38.65
C SER A 5 25.77 11.23 -37.88
N PRO A 6 24.50 11.67 -37.89
CA PRO A 6 24.06 12.75 -37.01
C PRO A 6 23.99 12.26 -35.56
N ASP A 7 24.74 12.95 -34.71
CA ASP A 7 24.83 12.81 -33.26
C ASP A 7 23.52 13.24 -32.56
N PRO A 8 22.88 12.42 -31.70
CA PRO A 8 21.77 12.86 -30.88
C PRO A 8 22.28 13.73 -29.72
N SER A 9 22.04 15.04 -29.83
CA SER A 9 22.31 16.06 -28.83
C SER A 9 22.00 15.60 -27.39
N PRO A 10 22.94 15.69 -26.43
CA PRO A 10 22.70 15.33 -25.04
C PRO A 10 21.75 16.33 -24.36
N ARG A 11 20.61 15.84 -23.85
CA ARG A 11 19.69 16.65 -23.05
C ARG A 11 20.39 17.15 -21.78
N SER A 12 20.26 18.44 -21.52
CA SER A 12 21.00 19.14 -20.47
C SER A 12 20.67 18.62 -19.05
N PRO A 13 21.65 18.53 -18.13
CA PRO A 13 21.44 18.08 -16.75
C PRO A 13 20.38 18.88 -15.98
N ARG A 14 20.05 20.08 -16.45
CA ARG A 14 19.17 21.05 -15.77
C ARG A 14 17.69 20.67 -15.87
N GLU A 15 17.25 20.03 -16.96
CA GLU A 15 15.86 19.58 -17.12
C GLU A 15 15.51 18.40 -16.20
N ARG A 16 16.50 17.55 -15.88
CA ARG A 16 16.32 16.43 -14.93
C ARG A 16 16.15 16.90 -13.49
N LEU A 17 16.76 18.03 -13.14
CA LEU A 17 16.68 18.57 -11.79
C LEU A 17 15.28 19.12 -11.49
N PHE A 18 14.59 19.73 -12.47
CA PHE A 18 13.24 20.24 -12.28
C PHE A 18 12.19 19.14 -12.08
N SER A 19 12.40 17.93 -12.60
CA SER A 19 11.56 16.76 -12.29
C SER A 19 11.70 16.27 -10.84
N TYR A 20 12.82 16.57 -10.18
CA TYR A 20 13.05 16.21 -8.77
C TYR A 20 12.42 17.21 -7.80
N LEU A 21 12.17 18.45 -8.24
CA LEU A 21 11.54 19.49 -7.43
C LEU A 21 10.01 19.49 -7.45
N GLY A 22 9.38 18.65 -8.28
CA GLY A 22 7.91 18.51 -8.36
C GLY A 22 7.29 17.48 -7.41
N SER A 23 8.09 16.80 -6.57
CA SER A 23 7.59 15.87 -5.56
C SER A 23 7.42 16.60 -4.23
N GLY A 24 6.20 17.07 -3.98
CA GLY A 24 5.79 17.90 -2.83
C GLY A 24 5.92 17.26 -1.44
N LYS A 25 6.82 16.29 -1.23
CA LYS A 25 7.01 15.64 0.08
C LYS A 25 8.43 15.69 0.65
N ASN A 26 9.46 16.12 -0.09
CA ASN A 26 10.85 16.11 0.42
C ASN A 26 11.57 17.48 0.49
N ILE A 27 10.97 18.59 0.03
CA ILE A 27 11.62 19.92 0.10
C ILE A 27 11.46 20.58 1.48
N ALA A 28 10.37 20.28 2.20
CA ALA A 28 10.06 20.94 3.47
C ALA A 28 11.02 20.55 4.61
N GLY A 29 11.56 19.33 4.60
CA GLY A 29 12.48 18.85 5.63
C GLY A 29 13.94 19.27 5.40
N SER A 30 14.44 19.20 4.16
CA SER A 30 15.87 19.44 3.87
C SER A 30 16.26 20.93 3.87
N GLY A 31 15.32 21.84 3.58
CA GLY A 31 15.56 23.28 3.74
C GLY A 31 15.76 23.69 5.20
N LEU A 32 15.05 23.04 6.12
CA LEU A 32 15.14 23.31 7.56
C LEU A 32 16.44 22.77 8.17
N ALA A 33 16.91 21.60 7.71
CA ALA A 33 18.16 21.00 8.16
C ALA A 33 19.41 21.81 7.75
N LEU A 34 19.40 22.40 6.55
CA LEU A 34 20.50 23.25 6.07
C LEU A 34 20.50 24.63 6.75
N ALA A 35 19.34 25.20 7.07
CA ALA A 35 19.22 26.44 7.83
C ALA A 35 19.71 26.29 9.28
N ALA A 36 19.38 25.16 9.93
CA ALA A 36 19.87 24.84 11.28
C ALA A 36 21.40 24.63 11.33
N LEU A 37 21.98 24.02 10.28
CA LEU A 37 23.41 23.80 10.20
C LEU A 37 24.19 25.08 9.84
N GLY A 38 23.61 25.97 9.03
CA GLY A 38 24.17 27.30 8.76
C GLY A 38 24.15 28.24 9.97
N LEU A 39 23.08 28.19 10.77
CA LEU A 39 22.97 28.98 12.01
C LEU A 39 23.93 28.50 13.12
N HIS A 40 24.31 27.22 13.09
CA HIS A 40 25.26 26.62 14.04
C HIS A 40 26.68 27.21 13.93
N PHE A 41 27.13 27.61 12.74
CA PHE A 41 28.49 28.11 12.52
C PHE A 41 28.68 29.61 12.78
N ALA A 42 27.62 30.38 13.06
CA ALA A 42 27.68 31.84 13.21
C ALA A 42 28.04 32.34 14.64
N GLY A 43 28.26 31.45 15.61
CA GLY A 43 28.85 31.81 16.91
C GLY A 43 27.99 32.70 17.82
N PHE A 44 26.65 32.73 17.65
CA PHE A 44 25.76 33.65 18.38
C PHE A 44 24.65 32.96 19.18
N ALA A 45 24.96 31.88 19.91
CA ALA A 45 23.99 31.30 20.85
C ALA A 45 24.69 30.86 22.13
N GLY A 46 24.66 31.75 23.13
CA GLY A 46 25.06 31.43 24.50
C GLY A 46 24.13 30.43 25.21
N PRO A 47 23.96 30.50 26.55
CA PRO A 47 23.29 29.48 27.38
C PRO A 47 21.84 29.10 27.01
N PHE A 48 21.19 29.83 26.10
CA PHE A 48 19.78 29.68 25.76
C PHE A 48 19.50 28.73 24.56
N TRP A 49 20.53 28.07 24.00
CA TRP A 49 20.40 27.05 22.96
C TRP A 49 19.30 25.99 23.22
N PRO A 50 19.10 25.47 24.45
CA PRO A 50 18.03 24.50 24.70
C PRO A 50 16.63 25.04 24.41
N ALA A 51 16.38 26.34 24.61
CA ALA A 51 15.08 26.96 24.32
C ALA A 51 14.79 27.01 22.81
N VAL A 52 15.84 27.19 21.99
CA VAL A 52 15.73 27.16 20.53
C VAL A 52 15.42 25.75 20.04
N VAL A 53 16.04 24.71 20.63
CA VAL A 53 15.75 23.31 20.32
C VAL A 53 14.30 22.96 20.67
N VAL A 54 13.82 23.39 21.84
CA VAL A 54 12.42 23.17 22.27
C VAL A 54 11.45 23.90 21.35
N ALA A 55 11.74 25.15 20.96
CA ALA A 55 10.89 25.91 20.03
C ALA A 55 10.87 25.29 18.62
N MET A 56 12.01 24.85 18.09
CA MET A 56 12.09 24.16 16.80
C MET A 56 11.38 22.81 16.83
N TYR A 57 11.53 22.04 17.90
CA TYR A 57 10.83 20.77 18.06
C TYR A 57 9.31 21.00 18.16
N ALA A 58 8.88 22.03 18.89
CA ALA A 58 7.47 22.42 18.97
C ALA A 58 6.90 22.82 17.60
N ILE A 59 7.66 23.55 16.77
CA ILE A 59 7.25 23.92 15.39
C ILE A 59 7.24 22.68 14.48
N GLY A 60 8.24 21.81 14.57
CA GLY A 60 8.27 20.55 13.81
C GLY A 60 7.07 19.65 14.12
N VAL A 61 6.71 19.54 15.40
CA VAL A 61 5.51 18.81 15.86
C VAL A 61 4.21 19.48 15.39
N LEU A 62 4.20 20.79 15.16
CA LEU A 62 3.02 21.53 14.67
C LEU A 62 2.85 21.46 13.14
N VAL A 63 3.96 21.41 12.40
CA VAL A 63 3.98 21.47 10.92
C VAL A 63 3.86 20.09 10.28
N VAL A 64 4.28 19.02 10.97
CA VAL A 64 4.00 17.66 10.52
C VAL A 64 2.48 17.43 10.50
N PRO A 65 1.86 17.18 9.33
CA PRO A 65 0.45 16.86 9.28
C PRO A 65 0.23 15.56 10.04
N ARG A 66 -0.31 15.68 11.26
CA ARG A 66 -0.86 14.54 11.98
C ARG A 66 -1.97 13.99 11.12
N HIS A 67 -1.72 12.86 10.46
CA HIS A 67 -2.77 12.04 9.88
C HIS A 67 -3.70 11.73 11.04
N ARG A 68 -4.88 12.38 11.06
CA ARG A 68 -5.89 12.11 12.06
C ARG A 68 -6.21 10.63 11.92
N PRO A 69 -6.01 9.78 12.94
CA PRO A 69 -6.55 8.44 12.88
C PRO A 69 -8.05 8.59 12.64
N PRO A 70 -8.62 7.88 11.66
CA PRO A 70 -10.05 7.91 11.41
C PRO A 70 -10.78 7.70 12.73
N GLY A 71 -11.63 8.66 13.10
CA GLY A 71 -12.33 8.65 14.36
C GLY A 71 -13.13 7.36 14.52
N LEU A 72 -13.08 6.80 15.73
CA LEU A 72 -14.06 5.92 16.36
C LEU A 72 -15.32 5.72 15.50
N GLY A 73 -15.31 4.69 14.65
CA GLY A 73 -16.38 4.40 13.69
C GLY A 73 -16.03 4.51 12.21
N ALA A 74 -14.75 4.57 11.83
CA ALA A 74 -14.33 4.50 10.44
C ALA A 74 -14.69 3.14 9.84
N THR A 75 -15.90 3.07 9.27
CA THR A 75 -16.20 2.20 8.15
C THR A 75 -15.02 2.30 7.19
N LEU A 76 -14.40 1.17 6.84
CA LEU A 76 -13.44 1.12 5.74
C LEU A 76 -14.00 1.92 4.58
N ASP A 77 -13.30 2.99 4.18
CA ASP A 77 -13.70 3.76 3.02
C ASP A 77 -13.31 2.99 1.77
N VAL A 78 -14.21 2.06 1.39
CA VAL A 78 -14.10 1.23 0.18
C VAL A 78 -13.89 2.10 -1.06
N GLY A 79 -14.45 3.32 -1.07
CA GLY A 79 -14.29 4.28 -2.16
C GLY A 79 -12.87 4.85 -2.24
N GLU A 80 -12.27 5.19 -1.10
CA GLU A 80 -10.87 5.63 -1.01
C GLU A 80 -9.91 4.51 -1.42
N ILE A 81 -10.12 3.29 -0.91
CA ILE A 81 -9.31 2.12 -1.25
C ILE A 81 -9.34 1.84 -2.76
N ARG A 82 -10.54 1.82 -3.36
CA ARG A 82 -10.70 1.64 -4.81
C ARG A 82 -9.98 2.72 -5.61
N LYS A 83 -10.13 3.99 -5.21
CA LYS A 83 -9.45 5.12 -5.88
C LYS A 83 -7.93 5.03 -5.77
N ALA A 84 -7.41 4.58 -4.62
CA ALA A 84 -5.98 4.37 -4.41
C ALA A 84 -5.45 3.27 -5.35
N LEU A 85 -6.10 2.11 -5.39
CA LEU A 85 -5.73 1.01 -6.29
C LEU A 85 -5.82 1.41 -7.77
N ASP A 86 -6.88 2.10 -8.19
CA ASP A 86 -7.04 2.57 -9.57
C ASP A 86 -5.92 3.55 -9.97
N ARG A 87 -5.49 4.42 -9.05
CA ARG A 87 -4.34 5.30 -9.26
C ARG A 87 -3.05 4.50 -9.42
N THR A 88 -2.86 3.48 -8.59
CA THR A 88 -1.67 2.62 -8.61
C THR A 88 -1.56 1.76 -9.87
N VAL A 89 -2.68 1.26 -10.39
CA VAL A 89 -2.69 0.58 -11.71
C VAL A 89 -2.30 1.56 -12.81
N ARG A 90 -2.97 2.72 -12.86
CA ARG A 90 -2.74 3.75 -13.89
C ARG A 90 -1.30 4.28 -13.92
N MET A 91 -0.64 4.41 -12.77
CA MET A 91 0.75 4.87 -12.74
C MET A 91 1.74 3.85 -13.34
N GLY A 92 1.38 2.57 -13.32
CA GLY A 92 2.17 1.47 -13.88
C GLY A 92 1.89 1.17 -15.35
N GLU A 93 0.73 1.59 -15.88
CA GLU A 93 0.32 1.36 -17.26
C GLU A 93 1.37 1.87 -18.26
N GLY A 94 1.79 0.98 -19.17
CA GLY A 94 2.77 1.28 -20.22
C GLY A 94 4.21 1.52 -19.74
N ARG A 95 4.46 1.47 -18.43
CA ARG A 95 5.80 1.67 -17.82
C ARG A 95 6.35 0.40 -17.18
N LEU A 96 5.49 -0.54 -16.84
CA LEU A 96 5.84 -1.82 -16.25
C LEU A 96 5.93 -2.94 -17.31
N PRO A 97 6.79 -3.95 -17.10
CA PRO A 97 6.70 -5.22 -17.82
C PRO A 97 5.32 -5.87 -17.67
N SER A 98 4.90 -6.66 -18.66
CA SER A 98 3.54 -7.23 -18.72
C SER A 98 3.23 -8.18 -17.55
N ASP A 99 4.22 -8.95 -17.09
CA ASP A 99 4.10 -9.84 -15.94
C ASP A 99 3.85 -9.04 -14.64
N VAL A 100 4.57 -7.94 -14.45
CA VAL A 100 4.39 -7.06 -13.29
C VAL A 100 3.03 -6.35 -13.35
N GLN A 101 2.63 -5.88 -14.52
CA GLN A 101 1.34 -5.23 -14.70
C GLN A 101 0.17 -6.19 -14.38
N ALA A 102 0.27 -7.45 -14.83
CA ALA A 102 -0.69 -8.48 -14.50
C ALA A 102 -0.76 -8.72 -12.98
N LYS A 103 0.39 -8.81 -12.31
CA LYS A 103 0.44 -9.03 -10.86
C LYS A 103 -0.16 -7.88 -10.05
N VAL A 104 0.06 -6.63 -10.46
CA VAL A 104 -0.57 -5.46 -9.83
C VAL A 104 -2.09 -5.48 -10.02
N ALA A 105 -2.57 -5.90 -11.19
CA ALA A 105 -4.00 -6.02 -11.46
C ALA A 105 -4.65 -7.14 -10.65
N GLU A 106 -3.95 -8.26 -10.45
CA GLU A 106 -4.35 -9.38 -9.60
C GLU A 106 -4.51 -8.92 -8.14
N ILE A 107 -3.47 -8.33 -7.54
CA ILE A 107 -3.52 -7.78 -6.18
C ILE A 107 -4.67 -6.77 -6.01
N ARG A 108 -4.88 -5.90 -7.00
CA ARG A 108 -6.03 -4.96 -6.99
C ARG A 108 -7.35 -5.72 -6.93
N GLN A 109 -7.51 -6.74 -7.76
CA GLN A 109 -8.76 -7.49 -7.84
C GLN A 109 -9.01 -8.24 -6.52
N GLU A 110 -7.99 -8.88 -5.99
CA GLU A 110 -8.07 -9.60 -4.73
C GLU A 110 -8.47 -8.70 -3.55
N VAL A 111 -7.84 -7.53 -3.42
CA VAL A 111 -8.25 -6.54 -2.41
C VAL A 111 -9.73 -6.18 -2.59
N LEU A 112 -10.17 -5.90 -3.82
CA LEU A 112 -11.56 -5.52 -4.11
C LEU A 112 -12.56 -6.65 -3.81
N ASP A 113 -12.14 -7.90 -3.90
CA ASP A 113 -12.97 -9.08 -3.62
C ASP A 113 -13.09 -9.36 -2.12
N ILE A 114 -12.11 -8.96 -1.31
CA ILE A 114 -12.17 -9.06 0.16
C ILE A 114 -13.03 -7.93 0.77
N LEU A 115 -13.05 -6.73 0.18
CA LEU A 115 -13.75 -5.55 0.75
C LEU A 115 -15.23 -5.76 1.09
N PRO A 116 -16.05 -6.49 0.30
CA PRO A 116 -17.43 -6.79 0.68
C PRO A 116 -17.55 -7.54 2.01
N SER A 117 -16.57 -8.38 2.33
CA SER A 117 -16.47 -9.14 3.58
C SER A 117 -15.80 -8.36 4.71
N ALA A 118 -15.48 -7.08 4.51
CA ALA A 118 -14.82 -6.23 5.51
C ALA A 118 -15.60 -6.14 6.85
N ASN A 119 -16.92 -6.26 6.81
CA ASN A 119 -17.78 -6.24 8.00
C ASN A 119 -17.68 -7.51 8.86
N GLN A 120 -17.09 -8.59 8.34
CA GLN A 120 -16.93 -9.84 9.04
C GLN A 120 -15.74 -9.82 10.01
N PHE A 121 -14.79 -8.95 9.76
CA PHE A 121 -13.63 -8.73 10.61
C PHE A 121 -14.00 -7.87 11.83
N SER A 122 -13.29 -8.07 12.93
CA SER A 122 -13.42 -7.21 14.09
C SER A 122 -12.92 -5.80 13.78
N ALA A 123 -13.56 -4.79 14.40
CA ALA A 123 -13.09 -3.42 14.32
C ALA A 123 -11.65 -3.34 14.86
N GLY A 124 -10.72 -2.86 14.02
CA GLY A 124 -9.29 -2.80 14.35
C GLY A 124 -8.54 -4.13 14.21
N SER A 125 -9.09 -5.11 13.48
CA SER A 125 -8.34 -6.31 13.11
C SER A 125 -7.09 -5.98 12.30
N GLU A 126 -6.06 -6.81 12.48
CA GLU A 126 -4.81 -6.73 11.73
C GLU A 126 -5.05 -6.92 10.24
N ASP A 127 -5.91 -7.87 9.85
CA ASP A 127 -6.23 -8.15 8.45
C ASP A 127 -6.84 -6.95 7.73
N LEU A 128 -7.81 -6.25 8.35
CA LEU A 128 -8.37 -5.03 7.78
C LEU A 128 -7.33 -3.93 7.64
N TYR A 129 -6.44 -3.81 8.62
CA TYR A 129 -5.34 -2.85 8.57
C TYR A 129 -4.39 -3.17 7.41
N VAL A 130 -4.02 -4.45 7.24
CA VAL A 130 -3.15 -4.91 6.15
C VAL A 130 -3.81 -4.64 4.79
N ILE A 131 -5.08 -5.00 4.60
CA ILE A 131 -5.81 -4.74 3.34
C ILE A 131 -5.81 -3.24 3.00
N GLN A 132 -6.17 -2.40 3.98
CA GLN A 132 -6.20 -0.96 3.79
C GLN A 132 -4.81 -0.43 3.41
N ARG A 133 -3.79 -0.80 4.18
CA ARG A 133 -2.42 -0.30 4.01
C ARG A 133 -1.76 -0.81 2.74
N THR A 134 -2.09 -2.03 2.30
CA THR A 134 -1.65 -2.56 1.01
C THR A 134 -2.16 -1.68 -0.13
N ALA A 135 -3.45 -1.32 -0.11
CA ALA A 135 -4.04 -0.48 -1.14
C ALA A 135 -3.57 0.98 -1.10
N THR A 136 -3.43 1.57 0.08
CA THR A 136 -3.18 3.01 0.24
C THR A 136 -1.70 3.37 0.31
N ASP A 137 -0.82 2.44 0.69
CA ASP A 137 0.57 2.77 1.00
C ASP A 137 1.59 1.76 0.46
N TYR A 138 1.45 0.47 0.74
CA TYR A 138 2.49 -0.50 0.39
C TYR A 138 2.60 -0.70 -1.12
N LEU A 139 1.51 -1.06 -1.79
CA LEU A 139 1.52 -1.28 -3.23
C LEU A 139 1.89 0.01 -4.00
N PRO A 140 1.29 1.19 -3.72
CA PRO A 140 1.71 2.44 -4.36
C PRO A 140 3.20 2.75 -4.14
N ALA A 141 3.70 2.66 -2.90
CA ALA A 141 5.09 3.02 -2.59
C ALA A 141 6.09 2.07 -3.27
N THR A 142 5.80 0.76 -3.31
CA THR A 142 6.62 -0.23 -4.00
C THR A 142 6.71 0.06 -5.51
N LEU A 143 5.58 0.42 -6.14
CA LEU A 143 5.55 0.81 -7.55
C LEU A 143 6.27 2.14 -7.80
N GLU A 144 6.05 3.15 -6.96
CA GLU A 144 6.71 4.46 -7.04
C GLU A 144 8.23 4.32 -6.96
N ALA A 145 8.73 3.50 -6.03
CA ALA A 145 10.16 3.26 -5.85
C ALA A 145 10.79 2.63 -7.10
N TYR A 146 10.13 1.66 -7.73
CA TYR A 146 10.61 1.06 -8.98
C TYR A 146 10.56 2.06 -10.15
N LEU A 147 9.43 2.77 -10.29
CA LEU A 147 9.20 3.70 -11.40
C LEU A 147 10.05 4.97 -11.33
N ALA A 148 10.67 5.26 -10.19
CA ALA A 148 11.67 6.31 -10.04
C ALA A 148 13.02 5.94 -10.69
N LEU A 149 13.28 4.66 -10.94
CA LEU A 149 14.52 4.19 -11.53
C LEU A 149 14.49 4.28 -13.07
N PRO A 150 15.61 4.61 -13.73
CA PRO A 150 15.71 4.49 -15.18
C PRO A 150 15.52 3.03 -15.63
N TYR A 151 14.72 2.78 -16.66
CA TYR A 151 14.37 1.42 -17.12
C TYR A 151 15.58 0.50 -17.35
N ALA A 152 16.62 1.01 -18.01
CA ALA A 152 17.83 0.24 -18.27
C ALA A 152 18.53 -0.17 -16.97
N TYR A 153 18.54 0.70 -15.95
CA TYR A 153 19.11 0.39 -14.64
C TYR A 153 18.28 -0.67 -13.92
N ALA A 154 16.95 -0.53 -13.95
CA ALA A 154 16.02 -1.41 -13.26
C ALA A 154 16.04 -2.87 -13.76
N THR A 155 16.43 -3.09 -15.02
CA THR A 155 16.43 -4.40 -15.67
C THR A 155 17.80 -5.05 -15.79
N THR A 156 18.89 -4.28 -15.78
CA THR A 156 20.24 -4.81 -16.05
C THR A 156 21.19 -4.70 -14.86
N ARG A 157 20.97 -3.75 -13.95
CA ARG A 157 21.88 -3.58 -12.82
C ARG A 157 21.56 -4.59 -11.74
N VAL A 158 22.53 -5.45 -11.47
CA VAL A 158 22.50 -6.34 -10.31
C VAL A 158 22.83 -5.53 -9.05
N LEU A 159 21.98 -5.63 -8.03
CA LEU A 159 22.17 -5.05 -6.71
C LEU A 159 22.89 -6.03 -5.77
N GLU A 160 23.15 -5.60 -4.55
CA GLU A 160 23.59 -6.49 -3.48
C GLU A 160 22.57 -7.62 -3.28
N GLY A 161 23.05 -8.87 -3.30
CA GLY A 161 22.19 -10.06 -3.26
C GLY A 161 21.84 -10.68 -4.63
N GLY A 162 22.44 -10.19 -5.73
CA GLY A 162 22.36 -10.87 -7.03
C GLY A 162 21.05 -10.65 -7.81
N LYS A 163 20.16 -9.81 -7.30
CA LYS A 163 18.85 -9.50 -7.89
C LYS A 163 18.85 -8.13 -8.56
N THR A 164 18.10 -7.98 -9.64
CA THR A 164 17.83 -6.66 -10.23
C THR A 164 16.72 -5.93 -9.47
N PRO A 165 16.57 -4.60 -9.59
CA PRO A 165 15.42 -3.89 -9.05
C PRO A 165 14.07 -4.46 -9.53
N LEU A 166 14.01 -4.97 -10.76
CA LEU A 166 12.82 -5.67 -11.28
C LEU A 166 12.55 -6.97 -10.51
N ASP A 167 13.58 -7.76 -10.21
CA ASP A 167 13.41 -8.98 -9.43
C ASP A 167 12.97 -8.70 -7.99
N LEU A 168 13.47 -7.60 -7.39
CA LEU A 168 13.01 -7.14 -6.08
C LEU A 168 11.55 -6.66 -6.12
N LEU A 169 11.13 -5.98 -7.19
CA LEU A 169 9.74 -5.58 -7.36
C LEU A 169 8.83 -6.83 -7.41
N ARG A 170 9.17 -7.80 -8.26
CA ARG A 170 8.41 -9.06 -8.36
C ARG A 170 8.29 -9.76 -7.02
N ALA A 171 9.38 -9.88 -6.27
CA ALA A 171 9.37 -10.50 -4.96
C ALA A 171 8.49 -9.76 -3.94
N GLN A 172 8.48 -8.43 -3.96
CA GLN A 172 7.63 -7.64 -3.07
C GLN A 172 6.15 -7.75 -3.44
N LEU A 173 5.81 -7.75 -4.73
CA LEU A 173 4.43 -7.97 -5.18
C LEU A 173 3.95 -9.37 -4.81
N GLN A 174 4.80 -10.39 -4.99
CA GLN A 174 4.51 -11.76 -4.56
C GLN A 174 4.24 -11.84 -3.06
N LEU A 175 5.02 -11.14 -2.23
CA LEU A 175 4.80 -11.13 -0.78
C LEU A 175 3.47 -10.46 -0.39
N LEU A 176 3.08 -9.38 -1.08
CA LEU A 176 1.81 -8.71 -0.83
C LEU A 176 0.63 -9.62 -1.19
N ASP A 177 0.73 -10.31 -2.32
CA ASP A 177 -0.24 -11.28 -2.81
C ASP A 177 -0.40 -12.46 -1.85
N GLU A 178 0.69 -13.11 -1.44
CA GLU A 178 0.65 -14.20 -0.45
C GLU A 178 -0.03 -13.79 0.86
N LYS A 179 0.16 -12.54 1.28
CA LYS A 179 -0.51 -12.01 2.49
C LYS A 179 -1.99 -11.71 2.29
N LEU A 180 -2.41 -11.33 1.10
CA LEU A 180 -3.82 -11.19 0.80
C LEU A 180 -4.49 -12.57 0.69
N ASP A 181 -3.82 -13.55 0.09
CA ASP A 181 -4.31 -14.93 -0.03
C ASP A 181 -4.57 -15.54 1.36
N GLU A 182 -3.65 -15.36 2.30
CA GLU A 182 -3.81 -15.80 3.69
C GLU A 182 -5.08 -15.21 4.35
N ILE A 183 -5.37 -13.94 4.06
CA ILE A 183 -6.55 -13.24 4.58
C ILE A 183 -7.82 -13.74 3.88
N THR A 184 -7.79 -13.89 2.55
CA THR A 184 -8.88 -14.44 1.75
C THR A 184 -9.28 -15.84 2.25
N ASP A 185 -8.29 -16.71 2.51
CA ASP A 185 -8.50 -18.03 3.09
C ASP A 185 -9.09 -18.00 4.50
N ALA A 186 -8.72 -17.01 5.31
CA ALA A 186 -9.32 -16.82 6.64
C ALA A 186 -10.80 -16.46 6.54
N VAL A 187 -11.17 -15.55 5.62
CA VAL A 187 -12.58 -15.17 5.36
C VAL A 187 -13.38 -16.37 4.87
N HIS A 188 -12.88 -17.11 3.89
CA HIS A 188 -13.59 -18.27 3.33
C HIS A 188 -13.81 -19.38 4.36
N ARG A 189 -12.85 -19.61 5.26
CA ARG A 189 -13.02 -20.54 6.39
C ARG A 189 -14.13 -20.09 7.32
N GLN A 190 -14.14 -18.81 7.71
CA GLN A 190 -15.17 -18.25 8.58
C GLN A 190 -16.58 -18.37 7.97
N ASP A 191 -16.72 -18.10 6.67
CA ASP A 191 -18.01 -18.23 5.98
C ASP A 191 -18.46 -19.69 5.86
N SER A 192 -17.53 -20.62 5.64
CA SER A 192 -17.81 -22.05 5.63
C SER A 192 -18.28 -22.54 7.00
N ASP A 193 -17.64 -22.10 8.09
CA ASP A 193 -18.04 -22.45 9.45
C ASP A 193 -19.44 -21.94 9.80
N ARG A 194 -19.78 -20.72 9.36
CA ARG A 194 -21.14 -20.17 9.52
C ARG A 194 -22.18 -20.98 8.75
N LEU A 195 -21.86 -21.40 7.52
CA LEU A 195 -22.75 -22.20 6.70
C LEU A 195 -23.03 -23.56 7.35
N LEU A 196 -21.99 -24.21 7.87
CA LEU A 196 -22.12 -25.48 8.59
C LEU A 196 -22.94 -25.33 9.88
N ALA A 197 -22.72 -24.27 10.65
CA ALA A 197 -23.49 -23.98 11.86
C ALA A 197 -24.98 -23.77 11.55
N ASN A 198 -25.30 -23.02 10.50
CA ASN A 198 -26.66 -22.81 10.05
C ASN A 198 -27.32 -24.13 9.59
N GLY A 199 -26.59 -24.98 8.87
CA GLY A 199 -27.08 -26.31 8.48
C GLY A 199 -27.49 -27.17 9.68
N ARG A 200 -26.62 -27.27 10.69
CA ARG A 200 -26.91 -27.99 11.94
C ARG A 200 -28.13 -27.43 12.67
N PHE A 201 -28.25 -26.11 12.74
CA PHE A 201 -29.42 -25.46 13.36
C PHE A 201 -30.72 -25.82 12.64
N LEU A 202 -30.73 -25.82 11.30
CA LEU A 202 -31.90 -26.18 10.51
C LEU A 202 -32.28 -27.66 10.72
N GLU A 203 -31.30 -28.57 10.74
CA GLU A 203 -31.52 -29.99 11.03
C GLU A 203 -32.11 -30.21 12.42
N GLU A 204 -31.59 -29.53 13.45
CA GLU A 204 -32.11 -29.61 14.81
C GLU A 204 -33.55 -29.08 14.92
N ARG A 205 -33.84 -27.96 14.25
CA ARG A 205 -35.12 -27.27 14.33
C ARG A 205 -36.23 -27.94 13.53
N PHE A 206 -35.91 -28.46 12.34
CA PHE A 206 -36.90 -28.98 11.38
C PHE A 206 -36.78 -30.50 11.12
N GLY A 207 -35.61 -31.09 11.34
CA GLY A 207 -35.41 -32.54 11.19
C GLY A 207 -36.19 -33.36 12.21
N LYS A 208 -36.33 -32.86 13.45
CA LYS A 208 -37.15 -33.52 14.50
C LYS A 208 -38.66 -33.36 14.29
N ALA A 209 -39.11 -32.31 13.60
CA ALA A 209 -40.53 -32.07 13.34
C ALA A 209 -41.13 -33.04 12.30
N SER A 210 -40.29 -33.69 11.50
CA SER A 210 -40.72 -34.60 10.41
C SER A 210 -40.82 -36.07 10.84
N GLY A 211 -40.38 -36.42 12.05
CA GLY A 211 -40.36 -37.81 12.56
C GLY A 211 -41.55 -38.23 13.43
N GLY A 212 -42.56 -37.37 13.58
CA GLY A 212 -43.67 -37.54 14.55
C GLY A 212 -45.08 -37.58 13.95
N LEU A 213 -45.23 -37.95 12.67
CA LEU A 213 -46.57 -38.27 12.13
C LEU A 213 -46.95 -39.70 12.54
N ASP A 214 -47.37 -39.84 13.80
CA ASP A 214 -48.08 -41.01 14.28
C ASP A 214 -49.46 -41.02 13.60
N LEU A 215 -49.58 -41.77 12.50
CA LEU A 215 -50.85 -41.93 11.80
C LEU A 215 -51.74 -42.86 12.63
N PRO A 216 -52.94 -42.44 13.06
CA PRO A 216 -53.84 -43.28 13.84
C PRO A 216 -54.20 -44.54 13.03
N PRO A 217 -54.29 -45.71 13.68
CA PRO A 217 -54.57 -46.95 12.98
C PRO A 217 -55.93 -46.88 12.29
N PRO A 218 -56.05 -47.43 11.07
CA PRO A 218 -57.34 -47.48 10.38
C PRO A 218 -58.33 -48.33 11.18
N GLN A 219 -59.51 -47.75 11.40
CA GLN A 219 -60.68 -48.35 12.06
C GLN A 219 -61.32 -49.41 11.16
#